data_AF-A0A660ZZC0-F1
#
_entry.id   AF-A0A660ZZC0-F1
#
_cell.length_a   1.000
_cell.length_b   1.000
_cell.length_c   1.000
_cell.angle_alpha   90.00
_cell.angle_beta   90.00
_cell.angle_gamma   90.00
#
_symmetry.space_group_name_H-M   'P 1'
#
loop_
_entity.id
_entity.type
_entity.pdbx_description
1 polymer ?
#
loop_
_entity_poly.entity_id
_entity_poly.type
_entity_poly.pdbx_seq_one_letter_code
_entity_poly.pdbx_strand_id
1 'polypeptide(L)'
;MRRLLIALMLLLIALPQVANAQSGGRPAFQRGYLQPQFVQDTNGNVGMLWVKLHAGGHDLYMARRKANGALQDPVKVNSSDGDVRYLPLDQARPGIASGPGGAVGVSWFDTQGRLLVGISRNHGRSFGESLVVDGNSARPEHAFSDVAFDASGTLFVTWIDAREAPANAEEPAQLYIARIDGDRTPVVQNMTGEFTESICGCCRPDLSIRGRNVTATFRMAGADGYRDIHRIETGAQLRPKEPVRMGTPLWKISACPMAGPVSAGEFTWFLDGSTGKKRLMESWSSTAAATPVAAASVEYPASPRLITGSEGPGWMLYLPGAKLGQVLLRDGGRWRVLVDEVPYFCSDITYVEGQLLMVGDKEGTLWMEAKVLN
;
A
#
# COMPACT_ATOMS: atom_id res chain seq x y z
N MET A 1 -71.19 52.93 -25.35
CA MET A 1 -69.73 52.63 -25.37
C MET A 1 -69.58 51.18 -25.84
N ARG A 2 -69.59 50.84 -27.14
CA ARG A 2 -68.51 50.80 -28.16
C ARG A 2 -67.29 49.91 -27.81
N ARG A 3 -67.04 48.90 -28.69
CA ARG A 3 -65.89 47.97 -28.91
C ARG A 3 -65.88 46.72 -28.00
N LEU A 4 -65.99 45.45 -28.43
CA LEU A 4 -65.51 44.63 -29.57
C LEU A 4 -63.98 44.37 -29.58
N LEU A 5 -63.63 43.07 -29.56
CA LEU A 5 -62.52 42.35 -30.25
C LEU A 5 -61.43 41.64 -29.40
N ILE A 6 -61.42 40.31 -29.59
CA ILE A 6 -60.29 39.46 -30.03
C ILE A 6 -59.25 39.02 -29.00
N ALA A 7 -59.37 37.73 -28.68
CA ALA A 7 -58.43 36.64 -28.96
C ALA A 7 -56.95 36.71 -28.52
N LEU A 8 -56.49 35.48 -28.29
CA LEU A 8 -55.19 34.92 -28.64
C LEU A 8 -54.19 34.75 -27.49
N MET A 9 -53.89 33.47 -27.24
CA MET A 9 -52.58 32.92 -26.86
C MET A 9 -51.78 33.63 -25.76
N LEU A 10 -51.53 32.91 -24.67
CA LEU A 10 -50.24 32.23 -24.53
C LEU A 10 -50.29 31.20 -23.40
N LEU A 11 -50.20 29.95 -23.85
CA LEU A 11 -49.87 28.78 -23.06
C LEU A 11 -48.43 28.95 -22.56
N LEU A 12 -48.25 29.30 -21.29
CA LEU A 12 -46.99 29.11 -20.56
C LEU A 12 -47.34 28.41 -19.26
N ILE A 13 -47.57 27.10 -19.37
CA ILE A 13 -47.45 26.17 -18.26
C ILE A 13 -46.01 26.36 -17.76
N ALA A 14 -45.87 26.94 -16.59
CA ALA A 14 -44.60 26.97 -15.88
C ALA A 14 -44.17 25.51 -15.69
N LEU A 15 -43.14 25.11 -16.43
CA LEU A 15 -42.37 23.90 -16.11
C LEU A 15 -41.96 24.02 -14.64
N PRO A 16 -42.22 23.00 -13.80
CA PRO A 16 -41.61 22.99 -12.49
C PRO A 16 -40.10 23.09 -12.72
N GLN A 17 -39.49 24.14 -12.18
CA GLN A 17 -38.05 24.21 -12.10
C GLN A 17 -37.60 22.91 -11.44
N VAL A 18 -36.80 22.13 -12.17
CA VAL A 18 -36.00 21.07 -11.59
C VAL A 18 -35.08 21.80 -10.62
N ALA A 19 -35.52 21.90 -9.37
CA ALA A 19 -34.69 22.33 -8.28
C ALA A 19 -33.45 21.45 -8.36
N ASN A 20 -32.29 22.11 -8.47
CA ASN A 20 -31.00 21.47 -8.31
C ASN A 20 -31.13 20.42 -7.22
N ALA A 21 -30.94 19.15 -7.59
CA ALA A 21 -30.73 18.10 -6.64
C ALA A 21 -29.55 18.58 -5.78
N GLN A 22 -29.85 19.09 -4.58
CA GLN A 22 -28.85 19.21 -3.55
C GLN A 22 -28.24 17.83 -3.46
N SER A 23 -26.95 17.75 -3.79
CA SER A 23 -26.13 16.57 -3.57
C SER A 23 -26.50 16.03 -2.20
N GLY A 24 -27.27 14.94 -2.17
CA GLY A 24 -27.61 14.24 -0.94
C GLY A 24 -26.29 14.03 -0.23
N GLY A 25 -26.14 14.69 0.93
CA GLY A 25 -24.89 14.73 1.65
C GLY A 25 -24.42 13.30 1.82
N ARG A 26 -23.31 12.94 1.14
CA ARG A 26 -22.50 11.82 1.58
C ARG A 26 -22.20 12.14 3.05
N PRO A 27 -22.56 11.28 4.02
CA PRO A 27 -22.17 11.54 5.40
C PRO A 27 -20.66 11.77 5.39
N ALA A 28 -20.24 12.89 5.98
CA ALA A 28 -18.83 13.20 6.13
C ALA A 28 -18.16 11.96 6.75
N PHE A 29 -17.11 11.44 6.11
CA PHE A 29 -16.21 10.47 6.75
C PHE A 29 -15.49 11.21 7.89
N GLN A 30 -16.18 11.37 9.00
CA GLN A 30 -15.66 11.79 10.29
C GLN A 30 -15.99 10.68 11.27
N ARG A 31 -14.95 10.16 11.95
CA ARG A 31 -14.85 8.96 12.82
C ARG A 31 -14.32 7.76 12.03
N GLY A 32 -13.20 7.10 12.33
CA GLY A 32 -12.15 7.26 13.35
C GLY A 32 -11.24 6.02 13.20
N TYR A 33 -9.92 6.20 13.14
CA TYR A 33 -8.91 5.16 12.82
C TYR A 33 -8.85 4.75 11.34
N LEU A 34 -7.79 5.13 10.65
CA LEU A 34 -7.63 5.01 9.20
C LEU A 34 -6.42 4.12 8.87
N GLN A 35 -6.56 3.34 7.79
CA GLN A 35 -5.49 2.48 7.25
C GLN A 35 -4.78 1.59 8.31
N PRO A 36 -5.50 0.88 9.22
CA PRO A 36 -4.81 0.06 10.19
C PRO A 36 -4.11 -1.13 9.51
N GLN A 37 -2.93 -1.47 10.03
CA GLN A 37 -2.01 -2.44 9.45
C GLN A 37 -1.27 -3.19 10.56
N PHE A 38 -0.90 -4.44 10.31
CA PHE A 38 -0.09 -5.25 11.19
C PHE A 38 1.35 -5.37 10.69
N VAL A 39 2.25 -5.60 11.64
CA VAL A 39 3.58 -6.11 11.39
C VAL A 39 3.91 -7.12 12.48
N GLN A 40 4.70 -8.14 12.16
CA GLN A 40 5.14 -9.14 13.14
C GLN A 40 6.67 -9.21 13.18
N ASP A 41 7.25 -9.38 14.36
CA ASP A 41 8.66 -9.76 14.51
C ASP A 41 8.83 -11.28 14.58
N THR A 42 10.05 -11.76 14.39
CA THR A 42 10.37 -13.21 14.39
C THR A 42 10.14 -13.90 15.74
N ASN A 43 9.84 -13.15 16.81
CA ASN A 43 9.51 -13.70 18.12
C ASN A 43 8.00 -13.78 18.36
N GLY A 44 7.17 -13.49 17.34
CA GLY A 44 5.71 -13.50 17.43
C GLY A 44 5.11 -12.29 18.14
N ASN A 45 5.87 -11.20 18.32
CA ASN A 45 5.26 -9.94 18.75
C ASN A 45 4.59 -9.27 17.55
N VAL A 46 3.39 -8.74 17.76
CA VAL A 46 2.60 -8.06 16.73
C VAL A 46 2.54 -6.57 17.05
N GLY A 47 2.90 -5.76 16.07
CA GLY A 47 2.65 -4.33 16.03
C GLY A 47 1.40 -4.02 15.22
N MET A 48 0.58 -3.08 15.68
CA MET A 48 -0.57 -2.56 14.95
C MET A 48 -0.40 -1.05 14.77
N LEU A 49 -0.30 -0.60 13.53
CA LEU A 49 -0.20 0.81 13.16
C LEU A 49 -1.56 1.32 12.68
N TRP A 50 -1.91 2.57 12.97
CA TRP A 50 -3.04 3.26 12.35
C TRP A 50 -2.82 4.76 12.29
N VAL A 51 -3.57 5.40 11.39
CA VAL A 51 -3.67 6.86 11.29
C VAL A 51 -4.87 7.34 12.11
N LYS A 52 -4.70 8.40 12.89
CA LYS A 52 -5.74 9.02 13.71
C LYS A 52 -5.87 10.49 13.34
N LEU A 53 -7.10 10.98 13.27
CA LEU A 53 -7.36 12.40 13.04
C LEU A 53 -6.79 13.26 14.17
N HIS A 54 -6.12 14.35 13.79
CA HIS A 54 -5.59 15.39 14.67
C HIS A 54 -6.16 16.76 14.21
N ALA A 55 -6.15 17.77 15.09
CA ALA A 55 -6.56 19.12 14.72
C ALA A 55 -5.58 19.73 13.70
N GLY A 56 -5.94 19.76 12.41
CA GLY A 56 -5.08 20.29 11.34
C GLY A 56 -4.35 19.25 10.50
N GLY A 57 -4.60 17.95 10.74
CA GLY A 57 -4.04 16.88 9.93
C GLY A 57 -4.26 15.51 10.56
N HIS A 58 -3.25 14.65 10.54
CA HIS A 58 -3.32 13.33 11.14
C HIS A 58 -2.05 12.99 11.91
N ASP A 59 -2.17 12.00 12.78
CA ASP A 59 -1.06 11.41 13.53
C ASP A 59 -1.04 9.90 13.33
N LEU A 60 0.14 9.31 13.45
CA LEU A 60 0.35 7.87 13.42
C LEU A 60 0.49 7.35 14.85
N TYR A 61 -0.16 6.24 15.14
CA TYR A 61 -0.06 5.55 16.42
C TYR A 61 0.20 4.08 16.21
N MET A 62 0.95 3.49 17.14
CA MET A 62 1.26 2.08 17.14
C MET A 62 0.94 1.46 18.50
N ALA A 63 0.20 0.34 18.50
CA ALA A 63 0.04 -0.54 19.66
C ALA A 63 0.80 -1.83 19.44
N ARG A 64 1.02 -2.58 20.53
CA ARG A 64 1.76 -3.84 20.49
C ARG A 64 1.08 -4.94 21.29
N ARG A 65 1.06 -6.15 20.72
CA ARG A 65 0.83 -7.42 21.42
C ARG A 65 2.16 -8.15 21.55
N LYS A 66 2.57 -8.49 22.77
CA LYS A 66 3.70 -9.38 23.02
C LYS A 66 3.38 -10.80 22.57
N ALA A 67 4.41 -11.62 22.35
CA ALA A 67 4.26 -13.04 22.05
C ALA A 67 3.36 -13.76 23.08
N ASN A 68 3.48 -13.42 24.37
CA ASN A 68 2.64 -13.96 25.45
C ASN A 68 1.22 -13.38 25.52
N GLY A 69 0.77 -12.64 24.50
CA GLY A 69 -0.56 -12.04 24.42
C GLY A 69 -0.73 -10.71 25.14
N ALA A 70 0.22 -10.27 25.95
CA ALA A 70 0.08 -9.01 26.70
C ALA A 70 0.08 -7.80 25.75
N LEU A 71 -0.93 -6.95 25.90
CA LEU A 71 -1.04 -5.69 25.15
C LEU A 71 -0.22 -4.58 25.80
N GLN A 72 0.19 -3.61 25.00
CA GLN A 72 0.81 -2.37 25.46
C GLN A 72 0.02 -1.17 24.94
N ASP A 73 0.05 -0.09 25.72
CA ASP A 73 -0.62 1.14 25.35
C ASP A 73 -0.09 1.67 24.00
N PRO A 74 -0.98 2.28 23.18
CA PRO A 74 -0.58 2.95 21.96
C PRO A 74 0.44 4.06 22.21
N VAL A 75 1.42 4.16 21.31
CA VAL A 75 2.39 5.27 21.29
C VAL A 75 2.30 6.01 19.96
N LYS A 76 2.52 7.32 20.00
CA LYS A 76 2.60 8.15 18.80
C LYS A 76 3.92 7.88 18.06
N VAL A 77 3.85 7.83 16.73
CA VAL A 77 4.98 7.49 15.85
C VAL A 77 5.63 8.73 15.25
N ASN A 78 4.83 9.67 14.72
CA ASN A 78 5.31 10.91 14.13
C ASN A 78 5.71 11.92 15.23
N SER A 79 6.75 12.71 14.97
CA SER A 79 7.26 13.67 15.96
C SER A 79 6.42 14.94 16.07
N SER A 80 5.84 15.42 14.96
CA SER A 80 5.09 16.68 14.90
C SER A 80 3.60 16.43 14.85
N ASP A 81 2.84 17.18 15.64
CA ASP A 81 1.38 17.09 15.68
C ASP A 81 0.72 17.43 14.34
N GLY A 82 -0.13 16.52 13.85
CA GLY A 82 -0.93 16.72 12.64
C GLY A 82 -0.13 16.69 11.33
N ASP A 83 1.15 16.30 11.35
CA ASP A 83 2.00 16.36 10.17
C ASP A 83 1.70 15.28 9.14
N VAL A 84 0.99 14.20 9.47
CA VAL A 84 0.77 13.07 8.57
C VAL A 84 -0.25 13.43 7.49
N ARG A 85 0.16 13.31 6.22
CA ARG A 85 -0.75 13.41 5.08
C ARG A 85 -1.51 12.10 4.92
N TYR A 86 -2.80 12.15 5.18
CA TYR A 86 -3.72 11.06 4.86
C TYR A 86 -4.21 11.19 3.41
N LEU A 87 -4.12 10.09 2.67
CA LEU A 87 -4.80 9.92 1.39
C LEU A 87 -5.72 8.70 1.49
N PRO A 88 -7.00 8.81 1.11
CA PRO A 88 -7.96 7.70 1.16
C PRO A 88 -7.74 6.71 -0.01
N LEU A 89 -6.48 6.37 -0.28
CA LEU A 89 -6.06 5.42 -1.30
C LEU A 89 -5.40 4.24 -0.60
N ASP A 90 -5.80 3.03 -0.97
CA ASP A 90 -5.25 1.80 -0.38
C ASP A 90 -3.73 1.68 -0.57
N GLN A 91 -3.21 2.22 -1.68
CA GLN A 91 -1.79 2.22 -2.02
C GLN A 91 -0.98 3.23 -1.21
N ALA A 92 -1.60 4.33 -0.77
CA ALA A 92 -0.94 5.45 -0.10
C ALA A 92 -0.89 5.29 1.42
N ARG A 93 -0.81 4.03 1.88
CA ARG A 93 -0.68 3.69 3.30
C ARG A 93 0.75 3.99 3.78
N PRO A 94 0.92 4.32 5.07
CA PRO A 94 2.25 4.29 5.69
C PRO A 94 2.93 2.94 5.47
N GLY A 95 4.24 2.94 5.25
CA GLY A 95 5.04 1.72 5.27
C GLY A 95 5.33 1.31 6.71
N ILE A 96 5.39 0.00 6.97
CA ILE A 96 5.78 -0.53 8.28
C ILE A 96 6.59 -1.81 8.12
N ALA A 97 7.68 -1.93 8.88
CA ALA A 97 8.48 -3.14 8.96
C ALA A 97 8.99 -3.39 10.39
N SER A 98 9.15 -4.66 10.73
CA SER A 98 9.87 -5.10 11.92
C SER A 98 11.25 -5.61 11.51
N GLY A 99 12.25 -5.37 12.36
CA GLY A 99 13.63 -5.72 12.12
C GLY A 99 14.30 -6.40 13.31
N PRO A 100 15.60 -6.72 13.18
CA PRO A 100 16.38 -7.35 14.23
C PRO A 100 16.32 -6.59 15.56
N GLY A 101 16.39 -7.33 16.68
CA GLY A 101 16.42 -6.74 18.02
C GLY A 101 15.14 -5.96 18.40
N GLY A 102 14.03 -6.17 17.69
CA GLY A 102 12.79 -5.42 17.92
C GLY A 102 12.80 -4.03 17.30
N ALA A 103 13.61 -3.80 16.27
CA ALA A 103 13.51 -2.57 15.49
C ALA A 103 12.13 -2.48 14.81
N VAL A 104 11.57 -1.28 14.73
CA VAL A 104 10.37 -0.98 13.94
C VAL A 104 10.62 0.29 13.14
N GLY A 105 10.34 0.24 11.85
CA GLY A 105 10.46 1.36 10.93
C GLY A 105 9.09 1.69 10.37
N VAL A 106 8.72 2.97 10.35
CA VAL A 106 7.46 3.44 9.79
C VAL A 106 7.76 4.61 8.85
N SER A 107 7.28 4.56 7.62
CA SER A 107 7.40 5.67 6.65
C SER A 107 6.05 6.33 6.40
N TRP A 108 6.05 7.66 6.22
CA TRP A 108 4.86 8.42 5.84
C TRP A 108 5.23 9.71 5.10
N PHE A 109 4.28 10.24 4.35
CA PHE A 109 4.40 11.57 3.77
C PHE A 109 3.79 12.60 4.72
N ASP A 110 4.46 13.72 4.92
CA ASP A 110 3.88 14.84 5.66
C ASP A 110 2.93 15.69 4.80
N THR A 111 2.24 16.63 5.44
CA THR A 111 1.34 17.59 4.79
C THR A 111 2.04 18.53 3.80
N GLN A 112 3.37 18.62 3.83
CA GLN A 112 4.21 19.35 2.87
C GLN A 112 4.70 18.46 1.73
N GLY A 113 4.40 17.16 1.76
CA GLY A 113 4.81 16.19 0.76
C GLY A 113 6.19 15.58 1.01
N ARG A 114 6.87 15.88 2.11
CA ARG A 114 8.16 15.25 2.41
C ARG A 114 7.96 13.81 2.84
N LEU A 115 8.88 12.91 2.49
CA LEU A 115 8.90 11.55 3.03
C LEU A 115 9.66 11.53 4.35
N LEU A 116 9.00 11.08 5.42
CA LEU A 116 9.58 10.91 6.74
C LEU A 116 9.61 9.44 7.16
N VAL A 117 10.52 9.15 8.08
CA VAL A 117 10.62 7.86 8.76
C VAL A 117 10.75 8.02 10.27
N GLY A 118 9.99 7.22 11.00
CA GLY A 118 10.10 7.01 12.43
C GLY A 118 10.76 5.65 12.70
N ILE A 119 11.75 5.63 13.59
CA ILE A 119 12.48 4.41 13.94
C ILE A 119 12.39 4.16 15.44
N SER A 120 11.90 2.97 15.80
CA SER A 120 11.97 2.42 17.14
C SER A 120 13.05 1.34 17.21
N ARG A 121 13.77 1.29 18.34
CA ARG A 121 14.77 0.25 18.66
C ARG A 121 14.41 -0.55 19.92
N ASN A 122 13.16 -0.45 20.36
CA ASN A 122 12.68 -1.05 21.60
C ASN A 122 11.30 -1.70 21.43
N HIS A 123 11.11 -2.40 20.31
CA HIS A 123 9.87 -3.08 19.93
C HIS A 123 8.67 -2.15 19.77
N GLY A 124 8.87 -0.96 19.20
CA GLY A 124 7.80 0.01 18.99
C GLY A 124 7.29 0.67 20.27
N ARG A 125 8.00 0.57 21.41
CA ARG A 125 7.59 1.21 22.68
C ARG A 125 7.80 2.71 22.68
N SER A 126 8.71 3.22 21.87
CA SER A 126 8.89 4.63 21.62
C SER A 126 9.55 4.85 20.26
N PHE A 127 9.26 5.99 19.66
CA PHE A 127 9.90 6.48 18.45
C PHE A 127 10.70 7.74 18.81
N GLY A 128 11.93 7.84 18.30
CA GLY A 128 12.71 9.08 18.41
C GLY A 128 12.25 10.12 17.38
N GLU A 129 13.04 11.18 17.23
CA GLU A 129 12.80 12.20 16.19
C GLU A 129 12.66 11.56 14.79
N SER A 130 11.74 12.08 13.98
CA SER A 130 11.49 11.62 12.61
C SER A 130 12.59 12.11 11.67
N LEU A 131 12.99 11.29 10.71
CA LEU A 131 14.00 11.62 9.70
C LEU A 131 13.32 11.98 8.39
N VAL A 132 13.73 13.06 7.73
CA VAL A 132 13.37 13.32 6.32
C VAL A 132 14.29 12.48 5.43
N VAL A 133 13.73 11.67 4.54
CA VAL A 133 14.50 10.64 3.78
C VAL A 133 14.44 10.80 2.28
N ASP A 134 13.54 11.64 1.75
CA ASP A 134 13.44 11.88 0.30
C ASP A 134 14.62 12.68 -0.28
N GLY A 135 15.50 13.25 0.54
CA GLY A 135 16.58 14.11 0.06
C GLY A 135 16.07 15.46 -0.48
N ASN A 136 14.97 15.98 0.08
CA ASN A 136 14.35 17.26 -0.27
C ASN A 136 13.88 17.32 -1.73
N SER A 137 13.00 16.39 -2.11
CA SER A 137 12.39 16.40 -3.45
C SER A 137 11.75 17.75 -3.76
N ALA A 138 12.04 18.29 -4.96
CA ALA A 138 11.32 19.45 -5.47
C ALA A 138 9.94 19.07 -6.06
N ARG A 139 9.69 17.79 -6.33
CA ARG A 139 8.44 17.27 -6.94
C ARG A 139 7.94 16.01 -6.23
N PRO A 140 7.51 16.11 -4.96
CA PRO A 140 7.04 14.96 -4.17
C PRO A 140 5.59 14.55 -4.52
N GLU A 141 5.26 14.56 -5.81
CA GLU A 141 3.87 14.51 -6.30
C GLU A 141 3.18 13.16 -6.04
N HIS A 142 3.95 12.15 -5.61
CA HIS A 142 3.49 10.77 -5.42
C HIS A 142 3.75 10.29 -3.98
N ALA A 143 2.69 9.74 -3.37
CA ALA A 143 2.67 9.33 -1.97
C ALA A 143 2.59 7.80 -1.85
N PHE A 144 3.67 7.12 -2.21
CA PHE A 144 3.75 5.66 -2.15
C PHE A 144 5.13 5.27 -1.65
N SER A 145 5.18 4.61 -0.48
CA SER A 145 6.43 4.18 0.11
C SER A 145 6.32 2.79 0.72
N ASP A 146 7.47 2.13 0.85
CA ASP A 146 7.59 0.87 1.55
C ASP A 146 8.92 0.80 2.30
N VAL A 147 8.98 -0.04 3.34
CA VAL A 147 10.14 -0.14 4.23
C VAL A 147 10.49 -1.59 4.52
N ALA A 148 11.77 -1.87 4.71
CA ALA A 148 12.26 -3.18 5.14
C ALA A 148 13.58 -3.04 5.89
N PHE A 149 13.82 -3.94 6.85
CA PHE A 149 15.12 -4.07 7.51
C PHE A 149 15.92 -5.21 6.91
N ASP A 150 17.24 -5.02 6.82
CA ASP A 150 18.13 -6.15 6.65
C ASP A 150 18.48 -6.82 8.00
N ALA A 151 19.22 -7.93 7.94
CA ALA A 151 19.62 -8.68 9.13
C ALA A 151 20.58 -7.93 10.06
N SER A 152 21.23 -6.85 9.58
CA SER A 152 22.10 -6.00 10.40
C SER A 152 21.34 -4.87 11.11
N GLY A 153 20.06 -4.68 10.77
CA GLY A 153 19.22 -3.61 11.32
C GLY A 153 19.30 -2.31 10.53
N THR A 154 19.90 -2.32 9.34
CA THR A 154 19.82 -1.21 8.40
C THR A 154 18.42 -1.13 7.82
N LEU A 155 17.83 0.07 7.84
CA LEU A 155 16.51 0.33 7.29
C LEU A 155 16.63 0.80 5.84
N PHE A 156 15.87 0.15 4.96
CA PHE A 156 15.69 0.58 3.58
C PHE A 156 14.29 1.14 3.40
N VAL A 157 14.17 2.18 2.59
CA VAL A 157 12.91 2.87 2.29
C VAL A 157 12.84 3.07 0.79
N THR A 158 11.78 2.60 0.13
CA THR A 158 11.53 2.89 -1.29
C THR A 158 10.37 3.84 -1.45
N TRP A 159 10.38 4.68 -2.48
CA TRP A 159 9.24 5.52 -2.84
C TRP A 159 9.23 5.87 -4.33
N ILE A 160 8.08 6.39 -4.77
CA ILE A 160 7.90 6.94 -6.11
C ILE A 160 8.07 8.45 -6.07
N ASP A 161 8.82 9.00 -7.02
CA ASP A 161 9.10 10.44 -7.10
C ASP A 161 9.15 10.92 -8.55
N ALA A 162 8.71 12.15 -8.80
CA ALA A 162 8.63 12.73 -10.15
C ALA A 162 9.80 13.69 -10.47
N ARG A 163 10.77 13.87 -9.54
CA ARG A 163 11.81 14.93 -9.66
C ARG A 163 12.67 14.84 -10.93
N GLU A 164 12.98 13.63 -11.37
CA GLU A 164 13.84 13.36 -12.53
C GLU A 164 13.07 12.74 -13.71
N ALA A 165 11.77 12.47 -13.54
CA ALA A 165 10.93 11.97 -14.61
C ALA A 165 10.50 13.10 -15.57
N PRO A 166 10.48 12.86 -16.90
CA PRO A 166 10.03 13.86 -17.86
C PRO A 166 8.58 14.28 -17.62
N ALA A 167 8.29 15.58 -17.56
CA ALA A 167 6.95 16.09 -17.27
C ALA A 167 5.88 15.70 -18.32
N ASN A 168 6.31 15.29 -19.52
CA ASN A 168 5.45 14.84 -20.61
C ASN A 168 5.27 13.30 -20.67
N ALA A 169 5.88 12.54 -19.75
CA ALA A 169 5.61 11.11 -19.63
C ALA A 169 4.14 10.87 -19.23
N GLU A 170 3.57 9.73 -19.64
CA GLU A 170 2.18 9.37 -19.32
C GLU A 170 1.93 9.39 -17.80
N GLU A 171 2.86 8.81 -17.04
CA GLU A 171 2.89 8.85 -15.58
C GLU A 171 4.32 9.23 -15.17
N PRO A 172 4.64 10.51 -14.89
CA PRO A 172 6.01 10.95 -14.62
C PRO A 172 6.48 10.49 -13.24
N ALA A 173 7.22 9.39 -13.19
CA ALA A 173 7.62 8.76 -11.94
C ALA A 173 8.89 7.93 -12.12
N GLN A 174 9.74 7.93 -11.10
CA GLN A 174 10.88 7.02 -10.94
C GLN A 174 10.86 6.42 -9.54
N LEU A 175 11.49 5.26 -9.40
CA LEU A 175 11.66 4.59 -8.12
C LEU A 175 12.94 5.06 -7.45
N TYR A 176 12.84 5.45 -6.19
CA TYR A 176 13.97 5.80 -5.35
C TYR A 176 14.09 4.83 -4.18
N ILE A 177 15.30 4.76 -3.63
CA ILE A 177 15.58 4.05 -2.38
C ILE A 177 16.45 4.91 -1.47
N ALA A 178 16.25 4.79 -0.16
CA ALA A 178 17.15 5.29 0.86
C ALA A 178 17.63 4.13 1.74
N ARG A 179 18.90 4.18 2.15
CA ARG A 179 19.49 3.33 3.17
C ARG A 179 19.78 4.17 4.41
N ILE A 180 19.36 3.70 5.58
CA ILE A 180 19.54 4.38 6.87
C ILE A 180 20.21 3.42 7.83
N ASP A 181 21.45 3.74 8.19
CA ASP A 181 22.27 2.95 9.12
C ASP A 181 22.18 3.52 10.55
N GLY A 182 23.05 3.03 11.45
CA GLY A 182 23.07 3.42 12.87
C GLY A 182 23.26 4.92 13.13
N ASP A 183 23.93 5.63 12.22
CA ASP A 183 24.17 7.08 12.28
C ASP A 183 22.94 7.93 11.92
N ARG A 184 21.87 7.27 11.43
CA ARG A 184 20.60 7.89 11.04
C ARG A 184 20.70 8.87 9.86
N THR A 185 21.76 8.79 9.05
CA THR A 185 21.90 9.59 7.82
C THR A 185 21.35 8.82 6.62
N PRO A 186 20.32 9.31 5.91
CA PRO A 186 19.83 8.64 4.71
C PRO A 186 20.81 8.78 3.55
N VAL A 187 21.16 7.65 2.93
CA VAL A 187 21.85 7.62 1.63
C VAL A 187 20.80 7.30 0.56
N VAL A 188 20.56 8.24 -0.36
CA VAL A 188 19.49 8.17 -1.36
C VAL A 188 20.06 7.79 -2.74
N GLN A 189 19.32 6.96 -3.48
CA GLN A 189 19.63 6.57 -4.85
C GLN A 189 18.36 6.54 -5.72
N ASN A 190 18.45 7.06 -6.94
CA ASN A 190 17.48 6.80 -8.00
C ASN A 190 17.71 5.39 -8.55
N MET A 191 16.76 4.49 -8.34
CA MET A 191 16.89 3.08 -8.73
C MET A 191 16.67 2.87 -10.22
N THR A 192 15.75 3.62 -10.83
CA THR A 192 15.29 3.35 -12.20
C THR A 192 15.83 4.32 -13.24
N GLY A 193 16.34 5.48 -12.84
CA GLY A 193 16.67 6.57 -13.76
C GLY A 193 17.74 6.27 -14.80
N GLU A 194 18.64 5.32 -14.54
CA GLU A 194 19.62 4.86 -15.54
C GLU A 194 19.01 3.91 -16.60
N PHE A 195 17.83 3.36 -16.34
CA PHE A 195 17.23 2.28 -17.15
C PHE A 195 15.93 2.68 -17.84
N THR A 196 15.18 3.62 -17.29
CA THR A 196 13.91 4.08 -17.86
C THR A 196 13.63 5.53 -17.50
N GLU A 197 13.00 6.24 -18.44
CA GLU A 197 12.53 7.61 -18.24
C GLU A 197 11.37 7.68 -17.23
N SER A 198 10.53 6.64 -17.19
CA SER A 198 9.37 6.61 -16.29
C SER A 198 8.89 5.22 -15.89
N ILE A 199 8.17 5.17 -14.78
CA ILE A 199 7.46 4.02 -14.23
C ILE A 199 6.01 4.40 -13.89
N CYS A 200 5.22 3.45 -13.38
CA CYS A 200 3.88 3.76 -12.90
C CYS A 200 3.95 4.67 -11.65
N GLY A 201 3.20 5.78 -11.68
CA GLY A 201 3.18 6.78 -10.61
C GLY A 201 2.24 6.48 -9.45
N CYS A 202 1.37 5.47 -9.57
CA CYS A 202 0.25 5.23 -8.65
C CYS A 202 0.24 3.85 -7.97
N CYS A 203 1.11 2.93 -8.38
CA CYS A 203 1.20 1.59 -7.79
C CYS A 203 2.27 1.55 -6.71
N ARG A 204 1.90 1.25 -5.46
CA ARG A 204 2.85 1.16 -4.35
C ARG A 204 3.97 0.15 -4.69
N PRO A 205 5.26 0.50 -4.57
CA PRO A 205 6.33 -0.48 -4.71
C PRO A 205 6.36 -1.40 -3.48
N ASP A 206 6.83 -2.61 -3.68
CA ASP A 206 7.07 -3.60 -2.62
C ASP A 206 8.58 -3.74 -2.40
N LEU A 207 9.01 -3.73 -1.14
CA LEU A 207 10.41 -3.81 -0.76
C LEU A 207 10.67 -5.08 0.05
N SER A 208 11.57 -5.93 -0.46
CA SER A 208 11.98 -7.17 0.22
C SER A 208 13.49 -7.30 0.28
N ILE A 209 13.99 -7.95 1.33
CA ILE A 209 15.42 -8.15 1.54
C ILE A 209 15.68 -9.63 1.78
N ARG A 210 16.62 -10.20 1.01
CA ARG A 210 17.06 -11.60 1.16
C ARG A 210 18.58 -11.66 1.17
N GLY A 211 19.16 -11.99 2.32
CA GLY A 211 20.60 -11.96 2.51
C GLY A 211 21.14 -10.55 2.28
N ARG A 212 22.00 -10.38 1.27
CA ARG A 212 22.57 -9.08 0.89
C ARG A 212 21.81 -8.37 -0.24
N ASN A 213 20.80 -9.02 -0.82
CA ASN A 213 20.04 -8.46 -1.93
C ASN A 213 18.86 -7.67 -1.39
N VAL A 214 18.84 -6.37 -1.70
CA VAL A 214 17.71 -5.49 -1.49
C VAL A 214 16.95 -5.43 -2.81
N THR A 215 15.65 -5.70 -2.75
CA THR A 215 14.81 -5.86 -3.92
C THR A 215 13.62 -4.93 -3.83
N ALA A 216 13.41 -4.15 -4.88
CA ALA A 216 12.17 -3.43 -5.04
C ALA A 216 11.39 -4.00 -6.23
N THR A 217 10.10 -4.26 -6.04
CA THR A 217 9.19 -4.74 -7.06
C THR A 217 8.16 -3.66 -7.34
N PHE A 218 7.99 -3.31 -8.61
CA PHE A 218 7.20 -2.14 -9.01
C PHE A 218 6.54 -2.37 -10.37
N ARG A 219 5.60 -1.49 -10.72
CA ARG A 219 4.92 -1.55 -12.02
C ARG A 219 5.60 -0.60 -13.01
N MET A 220 5.94 -1.12 -14.19
CA MET A 220 6.45 -0.30 -15.29
C MET A 220 5.32 0.48 -15.96
N ALA A 221 5.62 1.65 -16.51
CA ALA A 221 4.72 2.40 -17.40
C ALA A 221 5.57 3.20 -18.41
N GLY A 222 6.32 2.46 -19.23
CA GLY A 222 7.27 3.01 -20.20
C GLY A 222 6.68 3.13 -21.61
N ALA A 223 7.47 3.67 -22.54
CA ALA A 223 7.06 3.93 -23.92
C ALA A 223 6.68 2.68 -24.74
N ASP A 224 7.01 1.47 -24.26
CA ASP A 224 6.64 0.21 -24.91
C ASP A 224 5.14 -0.14 -24.76
N GLY A 225 4.42 0.60 -23.91
CA GLY A 225 2.99 0.45 -23.64
C GLY A 225 2.66 -0.75 -22.75
N TYR A 226 3.68 -1.42 -22.18
CA TYR A 226 3.47 -2.51 -21.23
C TYR A 226 3.45 -1.98 -19.80
N ARG A 227 2.49 -2.49 -19.01
CA ARG A 227 2.33 -2.15 -17.59
C ARG A 227 2.66 -3.32 -16.66
N ASP A 228 3.60 -4.16 -17.10
CA ASP A 228 4.01 -5.37 -16.41
C ASP A 228 4.83 -5.06 -15.14
N ILE A 229 4.80 -6.01 -14.19
CA ILE A 229 5.59 -5.91 -12.97
C ILE A 229 7.06 -6.20 -13.27
N HIS A 230 7.94 -5.39 -12.68
CA HIS A 230 9.38 -5.55 -12.75
C HIS A 230 9.97 -5.60 -11.35
N ARG A 231 11.13 -6.23 -11.24
CA ARG A 231 11.94 -6.31 -10.04
C ARG A 231 13.29 -5.66 -10.33
N ILE A 232 13.76 -4.85 -9.40
CA ILE A 232 15.10 -4.28 -9.44
C ILE A 232 15.87 -4.67 -8.18
N GLU A 233 17.11 -5.12 -8.35
CA GLU A 233 17.97 -5.52 -7.24
C GLU A 233 19.10 -4.53 -7.03
N THR A 234 19.48 -4.36 -5.76
CA THR A 234 20.67 -3.64 -5.36
C THR A 234 21.32 -4.31 -4.15
N GLY A 235 22.55 -3.90 -3.83
CA GLY A 235 23.25 -4.29 -2.62
C GLY A 235 23.34 -3.15 -1.61
N ALA A 236 24.11 -3.36 -0.54
CA ALA A 236 24.32 -2.35 0.49
C ALA A 236 24.83 -1.00 -0.06
N GLN A 237 25.61 -1.01 -1.15
CA GLN A 237 26.15 0.21 -1.78
C GLN A 237 25.14 0.94 -2.68
N LEU A 238 23.87 0.51 -2.74
CA LEU A 238 22.83 1.11 -3.57
C LEU A 238 23.23 1.26 -5.05
N ARG A 239 23.83 0.22 -5.63
CA ARG A 239 24.11 0.14 -7.07
C ARG A 239 23.05 -0.74 -7.74
N PRO A 240 21.98 -0.15 -8.30
CA PRO A 240 20.91 -0.93 -8.93
C PRO A 240 21.44 -1.70 -10.14
N LYS A 241 20.91 -2.91 -10.34
CA LYS A 241 21.05 -3.66 -11.59
C LYS A 241 19.87 -3.34 -12.51
N GLU A 242 20.00 -3.70 -13.78
CA GLU A 242 18.90 -3.54 -14.74
C GLU A 242 17.60 -4.22 -14.23
N PRO A 243 16.44 -3.54 -14.31
CA PRO A 243 15.16 -4.12 -13.93
C PRO A 243 14.81 -5.35 -14.77
N VAL A 244 14.33 -6.39 -14.09
CA VAL A 244 13.92 -7.64 -14.71
C VAL A 244 12.40 -7.76 -14.65
N ARG A 245 11.76 -8.03 -15.79
CA ARG A 245 10.30 -8.28 -15.87
C ARG A 245 9.91 -9.55 -15.12
N MET A 246 8.80 -9.52 -14.39
CA MET A 246 8.25 -10.67 -13.66
C MET A 246 7.29 -11.47 -14.54
N GLY A 247 7.87 -12.09 -15.57
CA GLY A 247 7.24 -13.04 -16.48
C GLY A 247 7.26 -12.57 -17.93
N THR A 248 6.79 -13.43 -18.84
CA THR A 248 6.62 -13.04 -20.26
C THR A 248 5.64 -11.86 -20.39
N PRO A 249 5.75 -11.02 -21.43
CA PRO A 249 4.85 -9.89 -21.63
C PRO A 249 3.37 -10.33 -21.62
N LEU A 250 2.56 -9.69 -20.78
CA LEU A 250 1.15 -10.07 -20.61
C LEU A 250 0.22 -8.89 -20.89
N TRP A 251 0.63 -7.67 -20.56
CA TRP A 251 -0.32 -6.58 -20.40
C TRP A 251 0.04 -5.32 -21.19
N LYS A 252 -0.37 -5.31 -22.47
CA LYS A 252 -0.26 -4.17 -23.38
C LYS A 252 -1.61 -3.47 -23.58
N ILE A 253 -1.97 -2.59 -22.65
CA ILE A 253 -3.17 -1.75 -22.73
C ILE A 253 -3.04 -0.56 -21.76
N SER A 254 -3.58 0.59 -22.14
CA SER A 254 -3.67 1.79 -21.28
C SER A 254 -4.82 1.67 -20.26
N ALA A 255 -4.82 0.59 -19.48
CA ALA A 255 -5.70 0.42 -18.32
C ALA A 255 -4.84 0.13 -17.08
N CYS A 256 -5.29 0.48 -15.88
CA CYS A 256 -4.53 0.27 -14.64
C CYS A 256 -5.41 -0.30 -13.50
N PRO A 257 -5.02 -1.38 -12.79
CA PRO A 257 -5.74 -1.85 -11.62
C PRO A 257 -5.53 -0.93 -10.41
N MET A 258 -4.56 0.01 -10.49
CA MET A 258 -4.11 0.87 -9.40
C MET A 258 -3.79 0.06 -8.13
N ALA A 259 -3.03 -1.01 -8.33
CA ALA A 259 -2.67 -1.99 -7.32
C ALA A 259 -1.22 -2.42 -7.53
N GLY A 260 -0.40 -2.15 -6.53
CA GLY A 260 1.00 -2.55 -6.43
C GLY A 260 1.15 -4.07 -6.22
N PRO A 261 2.34 -4.60 -6.56
CA PRO A 261 2.70 -5.98 -6.29
C PRO A 261 2.95 -6.22 -4.80
N VAL A 262 3.08 -7.49 -4.42
CA VAL A 262 3.63 -7.93 -3.14
C VAL A 262 4.56 -9.12 -3.39
N SER A 263 5.71 -9.19 -2.72
CA SER A 263 6.70 -10.24 -2.93
C SER A 263 7.03 -10.99 -1.65
N ALA A 264 7.20 -12.31 -1.74
CA ALA A 264 7.74 -13.11 -0.65
C ALA A 264 8.54 -14.28 -1.21
N GLY A 265 9.73 -14.48 -0.64
CA GLY A 265 10.64 -15.50 -1.15
C GLY A 265 11.10 -15.18 -2.58
N GLU A 266 10.79 -16.06 -3.52
CA GLU A 266 11.02 -15.85 -4.96
C GLU A 266 9.75 -15.45 -5.72
N PHE A 267 8.60 -15.42 -5.03
CA PHE A 267 7.30 -15.16 -5.65
C PHE A 267 6.97 -13.68 -5.59
N THR A 268 6.29 -13.23 -6.65
CA THR A 268 5.64 -11.94 -6.74
C THR A 268 4.19 -12.17 -7.12
N TRP A 269 3.29 -11.54 -6.38
CA TRP A 269 1.87 -11.54 -6.63
C TRP A 269 1.38 -10.14 -6.97
N PHE A 270 0.50 -10.05 -7.95
CA PHE A 270 0.01 -8.76 -8.42
C PHE A 270 -1.34 -8.89 -9.09
N LEU A 271 -2.06 -7.78 -9.17
CA LEU A 271 -3.26 -7.71 -9.99
C LEU A 271 -2.91 -7.40 -11.44
N ASP A 272 -3.44 -8.21 -12.34
CA ASP A 272 -3.47 -7.99 -13.79
C ASP A 272 -4.83 -7.46 -14.22
N GLY A 273 -4.85 -6.61 -15.25
CA GLY A 273 -6.05 -6.07 -15.89
C GLY A 273 -6.15 -6.37 -17.39
N SER A 274 -5.26 -7.19 -17.96
CA SER A 274 -5.11 -7.39 -19.41
C SER A 274 -6.35 -7.92 -20.11
N THR A 275 -7.21 -8.65 -19.40
CA THR A 275 -8.45 -9.22 -19.94
C THR A 275 -9.69 -8.38 -19.62
N GLY A 276 -9.53 -7.13 -19.16
CA GLY A 276 -10.61 -6.28 -18.68
C GLY A 276 -11.20 -6.70 -17.32
N LYS A 277 -10.61 -7.72 -16.66
CA LYS A 277 -10.95 -8.17 -15.31
C LYS A 277 -9.69 -8.12 -14.45
N LYS A 278 -9.84 -7.66 -13.20
CA LYS A 278 -8.77 -7.75 -12.19
C LYS A 278 -8.57 -9.21 -11.79
N ARG A 279 -7.38 -9.76 -12.03
CA ARG A 279 -7.02 -11.14 -11.65
C ARG A 279 -5.77 -11.15 -10.80
N LEU A 280 -5.76 -11.93 -9.73
CA LEU A 280 -4.53 -12.19 -8.98
C LEU A 280 -3.63 -13.12 -9.80
N MET A 281 -2.40 -12.67 -10.03
CA MET A 281 -1.37 -13.40 -10.77
C MET A 281 -0.22 -13.76 -9.82
N GLU A 282 0.45 -14.87 -10.12
CA GLU A 282 1.69 -15.31 -9.49
C GLU A 282 2.81 -15.39 -10.54
N SER A 283 3.98 -14.88 -10.19
CA SER A 283 5.21 -15.00 -10.99
C SER A 283 6.41 -15.25 -10.08
N TRP A 284 7.43 -15.94 -10.59
CA TRP A 284 8.69 -16.22 -9.88
C TRP A 284 9.93 -16.13 -10.79
N SER A 285 9.74 -15.82 -12.08
CA SER A 285 10.79 -15.81 -13.09
C SER A 285 10.46 -14.80 -14.18
N SER A 286 11.49 -14.33 -14.88
CA SER A 286 11.34 -13.53 -16.10
C SER A 286 11.05 -14.37 -17.35
N THR A 287 11.34 -15.67 -17.30
CA THR A 287 11.23 -16.56 -18.47
C THR A 287 9.94 -17.35 -18.52
N ALA A 288 9.26 -17.52 -17.37
CA ALA A 288 7.97 -18.19 -17.30
C ALA A 288 6.84 -17.16 -17.40
N ALA A 289 5.71 -17.55 -17.99
CA ALA A 289 4.50 -16.71 -17.94
C ALA A 289 3.99 -16.60 -16.49
N ALA A 290 3.54 -15.41 -16.08
CA ALA A 290 2.80 -15.30 -14.83
C ALA A 290 1.47 -16.06 -14.94
N THR A 291 1.10 -16.77 -13.88
CA THR A 291 -0.05 -17.66 -13.86
C THR A 291 -1.19 -17.08 -13.01
N PRO A 292 -2.46 -17.18 -13.43
CA PRO A 292 -3.58 -16.77 -12.59
C PRO A 292 -3.68 -17.66 -11.34
N VAL A 293 -3.87 -17.04 -10.18
CA VAL A 293 -4.22 -17.75 -8.95
C VAL A 293 -5.70 -18.12 -9.01
N ALA A 294 -6.00 -19.32 -9.52
CA ALA A 294 -7.37 -19.74 -9.82
C ALA A 294 -8.30 -19.79 -8.59
N ALA A 295 -7.75 -19.96 -7.39
CA ALA A 295 -8.53 -19.94 -6.14
C ALA A 295 -9.02 -18.53 -5.77
N ALA A 296 -8.45 -17.46 -6.35
CA ALA A 296 -8.87 -16.10 -6.08
C ALA A 296 -10.14 -15.78 -6.88
N SER A 297 -11.24 -15.55 -6.18
CA SER A 297 -12.55 -15.23 -6.78
C SER A 297 -13.19 -13.94 -6.26
N VAL A 298 -12.43 -13.13 -5.53
CA VAL A 298 -12.86 -11.81 -5.06
C VAL A 298 -13.26 -10.91 -6.23
N GLU A 299 -14.42 -10.27 -6.13
CA GLU A 299 -14.88 -9.25 -7.07
C GLU A 299 -14.17 -7.91 -6.81
N TYR A 300 -13.58 -7.32 -7.86
CA TYR A 300 -12.85 -6.05 -7.81
C TYR A 300 -11.84 -5.94 -6.65
N PRO A 301 -10.84 -6.84 -6.58
CA PRO A 301 -9.90 -6.83 -5.48
C PRO A 301 -9.07 -5.54 -5.42
N ALA A 302 -8.73 -5.15 -4.18
CA ALA A 302 -7.66 -4.20 -3.90
C ALA A 302 -6.30 -4.92 -3.93
N SER A 303 -5.20 -4.22 -3.61
CA SER A 303 -3.88 -4.85 -3.63
C SER A 303 -3.83 -6.08 -2.71
N PRO A 304 -3.20 -7.18 -3.17
CA PRO A 304 -2.92 -8.32 -2.31
C PRO A 304 -1.96 -7.90 -1.20
N ARG A 305 -2.08 -8.55 -0.04
CA ARG A 305 -1.20 -8.34 1.12
C ARG A 305 -0.64 -9.66 1.57
N LEU A 306 0.63 -9.66 1.92
CA LEU A 306 1.25 -10.77 2.61
C LEU A 306 0.77 -10.78 4.07
N ILE A 307 0.24 -11.91 4.54
CA ILE A 307 -0.13 -12.06 5.94
C ILE A 307 1.16 -12.35 6.72
N THR A 308 1.59 -11.39 7.55
CA THR A 308 2.77 -11.55 8.41
C THR A 308 2.59 -12.71 9.38
N GLY A 309 3.68 -13.41 9.70
CA GLY A 309 3.64 -14.62 10.54
C GLY A 309 3.25 -15.90 9.80
N SER A 310 2.91 -15.81 8.50
CA SER A 310 2.74 -16.98 7.62
C SER A 310 4.04 -17.40 6.91
N GLU A 311 5.21 -17.02 7.45
CA GLU A 311 6.50 -17.31 6.82
C GLU A 311 6.86 -18.80 6.94
N GLY A 312 7.18 -19.46 5.83
CA GLY A 312 7.49 -20.89 5.79
C GLY A 312 7.15 -21.55 4.45
N PRO A 313 6.93 -22.88 4.40
CA PRO A 313 6.51 -23.55 3.15
C PRO A 313 5.10 -23.14 2.69
N GLY A 314 4.33 -22.46 3.56
CA GLY A 314 2.96 -22.05 3.31
C GLY A 314 2.75 -20.55 3.41
N TRP A 315 2.75 -19.82 2.28
CA TRP A 315 2.48 -18.38 2.27
C TRP A 315 0.98 -18.10 2.30
N MET A 316 0.54 -17.18 3.16
CA MET A 316 -0.84 -16.71 3.14
C MET A 316 -0.94 -15.30 2.55
N LEU A 317 -1.92 -15.09 1.67
CA LEU A 317 -2.26 -13.79 1.12
C LEU A 317 -3.66 -13.38 1.56
N TYR A 318 -3.79 -12.14 2.01
CA TYR A 318 -5.08 -11.49 2.13
C TYR A 318 -5.37 -10.72 0.82
N LEU A 319 -6.51 -11.03 0.20
CA LEU A 319 -7.04 -10.33 -0.96
C LEU A 319 -8.29 -9.54 -0.54
N PRO A 320 -8.17 -8.23 -0.25
CA PRO A 320 -9.32 -7.41 0.12
C PRO A 320 -10.27 -7.26 -1.07
N GLY A 321 -11.56 -7.38 -0.81
CA GLY A 321 -12.61 -7.18 -1.83
C GLY A 321 -13.51 -5.98 -1.54
N ALA A 322 -14.26 -5.57 -2.56
CA ALA A 322 -15.20 -4.45 -2.44
C ALA A 322 -16.36 -4.72 -1.47
N LYS A 323 -16.70 -6.00 -1.24
CA LYS A 323 -17.74 -6.45 -0.30
C LYS A 323 -17.18 -7.43 0.73
N LEU A 324 -16.57 -8.51 0.27
CA LEU A 324 -15.90 -9.52 1.09
C LEU A 324 -14.53 -9.80 0.50
N GLY A 325 -13.55 -10.00 1.36
CA GLY A 325 -12.21 -10.41 0.97
C GLY A 325 -11.99 -11.91 1.13
N GLN A 326 -10.83 -12.38 0.66
CA GLN A 326 -10.40 -13.78 0.78
C GLN A 326 -9.04 -13.89 1.46
N VAL A 327 -8.86 -14.93 2.27
CA VAL A 327 -7.52 -15.41 2.66
C VAL A 327 -7.20 -16.65 1.86
N LEU A 328 -6.08 -16.61 1.15
CA LEU A 328 -5.59 -17.68 0.30
C LEU A 328 -4.33 -18.28 0.93
N LEU A 329 -4.22 -19.62 0.94
CA LEU A 329 -2.99 -20.32 1.31
C LEU A 329 -2.35 -20.91 0.07
N ARG A 330 -1.06 -20.64 -0.08
CA ARG A 330 -0.17 -21.31 -0.99
C ARG A 330 0.55 -22.43 -0.27
N ASP A 331 0.29 -23.68 -0.63
CA ASP A 331 0.96 -24.84 -0.05
C ASP A 331 1.30 -25.86 -1.15
N GLY A 332 2.53 -26.37 -1.16
CA GLY A 332 2.99 -27.37 -2.13
C GLY A 332 2.82 -26.95 -3.61
N GLY A 333 2.89 -25.65 -3.93
CA GLY A 333 2.66 -25.17 -5.30
C GLY A 333 1.21 -24.90 -5.68
N ARG A 334 0.25 -25.13 -4.76
CA ARG A 334 -1.18 -24.98 -5.03
C ARG A 334 -1.79 -23.90 -4.14
N TRP A 335 -2.82 -23.25 -4.68
CA TRP A 335 -3.60 -22.26 -3.97
C TRP A 335 -4.93 -22.85 -3.52
N ARG A 336 -5.31 -22.60 -2.27
CA ARG A 336 -6.65 -22.89 -1.74
C ARG A 336 -7.18 -21.73 -0.92
N VAL A 337 -8.50 -21.58 -0.89
CA VAL A 337 -9.18 -20.60 -0.02
C VAL A 337 -9.14 -21.13 1.42
N LEU A 338 -8.62 -20.33 2.34
CA LEU A 338 -8.73 -20.57 3.80
C LEU A 338 -9.96 -19.90 4.37
N VAL A 339 -10.26 -18.68 3.92
CA VAL A 339 -11.40 -17.88 4.35
C VAL A 339 -11.98 -17.18 3.14
N ASP A 340 -13.26 -17.38 2.87
CA ASP A 340 -13.94 -16.83 1.68
C ASP A 340 -14.75 -15.55 1.97
N GLU A 341 -15.04 -15.30 3.25
CA GLU A 341 -15.89 -14.18 3.69
C GLU A 341 -15.18 -13.32 4.72
N VAL A 342 -14.01 -12.76 4.35
CA VAL A 342 -13.35 -11.76 5.19
C VAL A 342 -14.20 -10.48 5.20
N PRO A 343 -14.59 -9.95 6.37
CA PRO A 343 -15.48 -8.79 6.45
C PRO A 343 -14.92 -7.53 5.78
N TYR A 344 -15.80 -6.69 5.23
CA TYR A 344 -15.42 -5.44 4.54
C TYR A 344 -14.65 -4.44 5.40
N PHE A 345 -14.82 -4.47 6.73
CA PHE A 345 -14.06 -3.59 7.62
C PHE A 345 -12.56 -3.90 7.56
N CYS A 346 -12.20 -5.16 7.27
CA CYS A 346 -10.85 -5.67 7.42
C CYS A 346 -9.88 -5.02 6.43
N SER A 347 -8.97 -4.22 6.96
CA SER A 347 -7.92 -3.55 6.19
C SER A 347 -6.61 -4.31 6.19
N ASP A 348 -6.36 -5.21 7.15
CA ASP A 348 -5.15 -6.03 7.20
C ASP A 348 -5.28 -7.25 8.12
N ILE A 349 -4.41 -8.25 7.93
CA ILE A 349 -4.43 -9.53 8.66
C ILE A 349 -3.01 -9.97 9.05
N THR A 350 -2.85 -10.51 10.25
CA THR A 350 -1.65 -11.24 10.68
C THR A 350 -2.01 -12.64 11.19
N TYR A 351 -1.10 -13.60 11.05
CA TYR A 351 -1.27 -14.95 11.56
C TYR A 351 -0.50 -15.14 12.86
N VAL A 352 -1.19 -15.58 13.91
CA VAL A 352 -0.64 -15.79 15.25
C VAL A 352 -1.25 -17.06 15.84
N GLU A 353 -0.41 -18.04 16.20
CA GLU A 353 -0.81 -19.18 17.04
C GLU A 353 -2.05 -19.94 16.52
N GLY A 354 -2.15 -20.21 15.21
CA GLY A 354 -3.30 -20.90 14.62
C GLY A 354 -4.49 -20.00 14.29
N GLN A 355 -4.37 -18.70 14.50
CA GLN A 355 -5.45 -17.73 14.32
C GLN A 355 -5.07 -16.64 13.32
N LEU A 356 -6.07 -16.15 12.60
CA LEU A 356 -5.99 -14.91 11.83
C LEU A 356 -6.51 -13.77 12.70
N LEU A 357 -5.65 -12.81 13.00
CA LEU A 357 -6.04 -11.55 13.61
C LEU A 357 -6.32 -10.54 12.50
N MET A 358 -7.54 -10.06 12.43
CA MET A 358 -8.04 -9.10 11.46
C MET A 358 -8.18 -7.74 12.14
N VAL A 359 -7.80 -6.67 11.44
CA VAL A 359 -7.99 -5.29 11.90
C VAL A 359 -8.67 -4.44 10.84
N GLY A 360 -9.43 -3.44 11.26
CA GLY A 360 -10.06 -2.50 10.35
C GLY A 360 -10.81 -1.37 11.02
N ASP A 361 -11.48 -0.56 10.21
CA ASP A 361 -12.45 0.42 10.68
C ASP A 361 -13.86 -0.16 10.57
N LYS A 362 -14.54 -0.29 11.70
CA LYS A 362 -15.94 -0.71 11.77
C LYS A 362 -16.75 0.42 12.39
N GLU A 363 -17.48 1.14 11.54
CA GLU A 363 -18.36 2.24 11.93
C GLU A 363 -17.61 3.36 12.70
N GLY A 364 -16.39 3.68 12.26
CA GLY A 364 -15.58 4.74 12.86
C GLY A 364 -14.84 4.35 14.13
N THR A 365 -14.68 3.04 14.37
CA THR A 365 -13.96 2.46 15.49
C THR A 365 -12.91 1.50 14.99
N LEU A 366 -11.69 1.58 15.55
CA LEU A 366 -10.66 0.57 15.34
C LEU A 366 -11.16 -0.77 15.89
N TRP A 367 -11.41 -1.70 14.98
CA TRP A 367 -11.97 -3.00 15.29
C TRP A 367 -10.93 -4.08 15.06
N MET A 368 -10.87 -5.05 15.96
CA MET A 368 -10.05 -6.24 15.84
C MET A 368 -10.91 -7.48 16.05
N GLU A 369 -10.67 -8.51 15.24
CA GLU A 369 -11.36 -9.79 15.34
C GLU A 369 -10.38 -10.93 15.12
N ALA A 370 -10.53 -12.02 15.87
CA ALA A 370 -9.72 -13.22 15.72
C ALA A 370 -10.55 -14.35 15.11
N LYS A 371 -10.01 -15.02 14.10
CA LYS A 371 -10.61 -16.23 13.51
C LYS A 371 -9.65 -17.40 13.69
N VAL A 372 -10.09 -18.41 14.43
CA VAL A 372 -9.36 -19.69 14.56
C VAL A 372 -9.46 -20.45 13.25
N LEU A 373 -8.32 -20.95 12.76
CA LEU A 373 -8.27 -21.87 11.62
C LEU A 373 -8.36 -23.30 12.18
N ASN A 374 -9.43 -24.02 11.83
CA ASN A 374 -9.63 -25.42 12.19
C ASN A 374 -8.93 -26.37 11.20
#